data_AF-A0A6J4HVH6-F1
#
_entry.id   AF-A0A6J4HVH6-F1
#
_cell.length_a   1.000
_cell.length_b   1.000
_cell.length_c   1.000
_cell.angle_alpha   90.00
_cell.angle_beta   90.00
_cell.angle_gamma   90.00
#
_symmetry.space_group_name_H-M   'P 1'
#
loop_
_entity.id
_entity.type
_entity.pdbx_description
1 polymer ?
#
loop_
_entity_poly.entity_id
_entity_poly.type
_entity_poly.pdbx_seq_one_letter_code
_entity_poly.pdbx_strand_id
1 'polypeptide(L)'
;MTTVGVAVLTTSAIGLSSAGAAPAATFQLAPPQVEVSLYPVENAGPLTVANISGGTYTAVDVVYGGAVEIQLPAGFDGSNMIVELGLAPTDSDTDTRTYSTEEVGPDALVVTDLTGGEYRVELPADDTTNGDFGFLRLFDVAHTDPNIFAPYSEYLLEFTGTGVTTVDLAPAVFAFAEIPCTAAPSVCPATPVPAASEIAFTVPVGSLLRTLGIGTLDDSALELQPLDRFGNPTGPVVDLSGAIRLIDSYNIAVTLPAGLAAGLYEVTLVQATAAFGASFSFGGLEIVAPATTVTTVAPVVNTGLRSNTGWGEETVQADAGTSTLVAVGGAMVAVAAAGTVVALRSRRRPVAVTTAD
;
A
#
# COMPACT_ATOMS: atom_id res chain seq x y z
N MET A 1 -21.79 8.74 -74.06
CA MET A 1 -21.41 9.75 -73.05
C MET A 1 -22.38 9.61 -71.90
N THR A 2 -21.96 8.93 -70.84
CA THR A 2 -22.74 8.77 -69.60
C THR A 2 -21.74 8.65 -68.46
N THR A 3 -21.66 9.71 -67.68
CA THR A 3 -20.70 9.96 -66.59
C THR A 3 -21.12 9.15 -65.36
N VAL A 4 -20.22 8.33 -64.82
CA VAL A 4 -20.40 7.64 -63.53
C VAL A 4 -19.81 8.55 -62.46
N GLY A 5 -20.67 9.11 -61.60
CA GLY A 5 -20.27 9.89 -60.44
C GLY A 5 -19.87 8.96 -59.29
N VAL A 6 -18.58 8.97 -58.93
CA VAL A 6 -18.07 8.32 -57.72
C VAL A 6 -18.31 9.26 -56.55
N ALA A 7 -19.23 8.90 -55.65
CA ALA A 7 -19.40 9.59 -54.37
C ALA A 7 -18.40 8.99 -53.37
N VAL A 8 -17.27 9.67 -53.17
CA VAL A 8 -16.35 9.39 -52.07
C VAL A 8 -16.96 9.99 -50.80
N LEU A 9 -17.50 9.15 -49.93
CA LEU A 9 -17.81 9.56 -48.55
C LEU A 9 -16.50 9.69 -47.78
N THR A 10 -15.92 10.88 -47.81
CA THR A 10 -14.94 11.33 -46.82
C THR A 10 -15.67 11.52 -45.49
N THR A 11 -15.70 10.47 -44.66
CA THR A 11 -16.06 10.59 -43.24
C THR A 11 -14.95 11.37 -42.56
N SER A 12 -15.19 12.67 -42.45
CA SER A 12 -14.44 13.57 -41.59
C SER A 12 -14.61 13.07 -40.15
N ALA A 13 -13.59 12.40 -39.63
CA ALA A 13 -13.43 12.18 -38.19
C ALA A 13 -13.20 13.55 -37.55
N ILE A 14 -14.31 14.27 -37.32
CA ILE A 14 -14.31 15.44 -36.46
C ILE A 14 -13.98 14.89 -35.09
N GLY A 15 -12.77 15.23 -34.61
CA GLY A 15 -12.32 14.94 -33.26
C GLY A 15 -13.30 15.55 -32.27
N LEU A 16 -14.26 14.72 -31.85
CA LEU A 16 -14.82 14.82 -30.53
C LEU A 16 -13.64 14.57 -29.61
N SER A 17 -13.03 15.64 -29.10
CA SER A 17 -12.29 15.58 -27.85
C SER A 17 -13.16 14.77 -26.90
N SER A 18 -12.71 13.56 -26.55
CA SER A 18 -13.43 12.71 -25.59
C SER A 18 -13.70 13.59 -24.38
N ALA A 19 -14.97 13.93 -24.14
CA ALA A 19 -15.39 14.38 -22.83
C ALA A 19 -14.79 13.35 -21.86
N GLY A 20 -13.91 13.81 -20.96
CA GLY A 20 -13.03 12.94 -20.19
C GLY A 20 -13.82 11.77 -19.65
N ALA A 21 -13.50 10.56 -20.11
CA ALA A 21 -14.16 9.37 -19.63
C ALA A 21 -14.00 9.33 -18.11
N ALA A 22 -15.07 9.02 -17.39
CA ALA A 22 -14.96 8.82 -15.95
C ALA A 22 -13.89 7.76 -15.66
N PRO A 23 -13.14 7.88 -14.56
CA PRO A 23 -12.15 6.89 -14.20
C PRO A 23 -12.83 5.52 -14.06
N ALA A 24 -12.11 4.46 -14.43
CA ALA A 24 -12.60 3.09 -14.37
C ALA A 24 -12.93 2.66 -12.94
N ALA A 25 -12.22 3.23 -11.95
CA ALA A 25 -12.51 3.08 -10.53
C ALA A 25 -12.14 4.36 -9.76
N THR A 26 -12.82 4.61 -8.64
CA THR A 26 -12.46 5.66 -7.70
C THR A 26 -12.33 5.08 -6.30
N PHE A 27 -11.14 5.19 -5.73
CA PHE A 27 -10.82 4.70 -4.40
C PHE A 27 -10.97 5.82 -3.37
N GLN A 28 -11.79 5.58 -2.34
CA GLN A 28 -12.01 6.53 -1.26
C GLN A 28 -11.01 6.23 -0.13
N LEU A 29 -10.11 7.18 0.13
CA LEU A 29 -9.13 7.17 1.20
C LEU A 29 -9.78 7.56 2.54
N ALA A 30 -10.66 6.69 3.04
CA ALA A 30 -11.38 6.86 4.30
C ALA A 30 -11.21 5.61 5.17
N PRO A 31 -10.00 5.38 5.72
CA PRO A 31 -9.77 4.22 6.57
C PRO A 31 -10.63 4.33 7.85
N PRO A 32 -11.19 3.21 8.34
CA PRO A 32 -11.96 3.20 9.59
C PRO A 32 -11.07 3.39 10.82
N GLN A 33 -9.78 3.05 10.71
CA GLN A 33 -8.75 3.20 11.74
C GLN A 33 -7.44 3.60 11.08
N VAL A 34 -6.63 4.38 11.78
CA VAL A 34 -5.29 4.78 11.31
C VAL A 34 -4.29 4.42 12.40
N GLU A 35 -3.26 3.67 12.03
CA GLU A 35 -2.11 3.47 12.88
C GLU A 35 -1.14 4.63 12.67
N VAL A 36 -0.62 5.21 13.75
CA VAL A 36 0.30 6.34 13.65
C VAL A 36 1.55 6.06 14.46
N SER A 37 2.67 5.91 13.77
CA SER A 37 3.99 5.83 14.40
C SER A 37 4.57 7.22 14.60
N LEU A 38 5.16 7.45 15.78
CA LEU A 38 6.01 8.62 16.03
C LEU A 38 7.40 8.33 15.47
N TYR A 39 7.70 8.92 14.32
CA TYR A 39 8.92 8.68 13.55
C TYR A 39 10.09 9.50 14.12
N PRO A 40 11.19 8.87 14.54
CA PRO A 40 12.34 9.57 15.15
C PRO A 40 13.19 10.26 14.08
N VAL A 41 12.82 11.50 13.72
CA VAL A 41 13.49 12.26 12.65
C VAL A 41 14.94 12.58 12.97
N GLU A 42 15.29 12.66 14.24
CA GLU A 42 16.65 12.88 14.72
C GLU A 42 17.55 11.68 14.40
N ASN A 43 16.98 10.47 14.39
CA ASN A 43 17.73 9.27 14.03
C ASN A 43 17.74 9.00 12.52
N ALA A 44 16.57 9.07 11.89
CA ALA A 44 16.38 8.59 10.53
C ALA A 44 16.43 9.71 9.47
N GLY A 45 16.55 10.97 9.92
CA GLY A 45 16.45 12.16 9.08
C GLY A 45 15.01 12.52 8.72
N PRO A 46 14.80 13.49 7.81
CA PRO A 46 13.46 13.88 7.40
C PRO A 46 12.69 12.72 6.78
N LEU A 47 11.41 12.63 7.12
CA LEU A 47 10.49 11.68 6.51
C LEU A 47 10.27 12.08 5.04
N THR A 48 10.69 11.21 4.13
CA THR A 48 10.53 11.40 2.68
C THR A 48 10.04 10.11 2.06
N VAL A 49 9.47 10.18 0.85
CA VAL A 49 9.04 8.99 0.11
C VAL A 49 10.21 8.00 -0.06
N ALA A 50 11.43 8.52 -0.24
CA ALA A 50 12.64 7.72 -0.40
C ALA A 50 13.10 7.01 0.90
N ASN A 51 12.74 7.53 2.08
CA ASN A 51 13.22 7.03 3.37
C ASN A 51 12.13 6.33 4.21
N ILE A 52 10.93 6.16 3.64
CA ILE A 52 9.78 5.60 4.36
C ILE A 52 9.92 4.10 4.65
N SER A 53 10.74 3.40 3.87
CA SER A 53 11.05 1.98 4.02
C SER A 53 12.18 1.68 5.01
N GLY A 54 12.64 2.71 5.74
CA GLY A 54 13.79 2.63 6.64
C GLY A 54 15.05 3.19 6.00
N GLY A 55 15.68 4.14 6.69
CA GLY A 55 16.97 4.73 6.32
C GLY A 55 18.11 4.20 7.18
N THR A 56 19.30 4.75 6.97
CA THR A 56 20.39 4.60 7.94
C THR A 56 20.05 5.41 9.18
N TYR A 57 20.07 4.77 10.35
CA TYR A 57 19.88 5.44 11.64
C TYR A 57 21.20 6.03 12.09
N THR A 58 21.17 7.30 12.50
CA THR A 58 22.29 7.97 13.19
C THR A 58 21.89 8.11 14.65
N ALA A 59 22.73 7.69 15.58
CA ALA A 59 22.41 7.85 17.00
C ALA A 59 22.35 9.34 17.39
N VAL A 60 21.48 9.66 18.33
CA VAL A 60 21.41 11.00 18.92
C VAL A 60 22.43 11.10 20.05
N ASP A 61 23.36 12.04 19.92
CA ASP A 61 24.36 12.32 20.95
C ASP A 61 23.70 12.81 22.24
N VAL A 62 23.93 12.10 23.34
CA VAL A 62 23.48 12.46 24.69
C VAL A 62 24.61 12.34 25.70
N VAL A 63 24.34 12.71 26.95
CA VAL A 63 25.27 12.58 28.06
C VAL A 63 24.60 11.92 29.26
N TYR A 64 25.34 11.07 29.97
CA TYR A 64 24.86 10.54 31.25
C TYR A 64 24.60 11.66 32.25
N GLY A 65 23.53 11.54 33.01
CA GLY A 65 23.03 12.55 33.94
C GLY A 65 22.50 13.82 33.26
N GLY A 66 22.39 13.83 31.93
CA GLY A 66 21.66 14.83 31.16
C GLY A 66 20.17 14.52 31.08
N ALA A 67 19.49 15.13 30.12
CA ALA A 67 18.08 14.92 29.87
C ALA A 67 17.75 14.94 28.39
N VAL A 68 16.57 14.44 28.06
CA VAL A 68 15.96 14.53 26.75
C VAL A 68 14.61 15.21 26.90
N GLU A 69 14.33 16.22 26.09
CA GLU A 69 13.05 16.93 26.04
C GLU A 69 12.30 16.53 24.77
N ILE A 70 11.15 15.86 24.94
CA ILE A 70 10.36 15.28 23.86
C ILE A 70 9.14 16.17 23.63
N GLN A 71 9.05 16.75 22.43
CA GLN A 71 7.87 17.48 21.98
C GLN A 71 6.96 16.54 21.18
N LEU A 72 5.87 16.09 21.79
CA LEU A 72 4.88 15.29 21.07
C LEU A 72 4.12 16.15 20.04
N PRO A 73 3.75 15.58 18.88
CA PRO A 73 2.88 16.24 17.92
C PRO A 73 1.51 16.58 18.50
N ALA A 74 0.86 17.60 17.96
CA ALA A 74 -0.47 18.00 18.41
C ALA A 74 -1.48 16.84 18.30
N GLY A 75 -2.32 16.66 19.34
CA GLY A 75 -3.33 15.60 19.40
C GLY A 75 -2.86 14.34 20.12
N PHE A 76 -1.54 14.18 20.33
CA PHE A 76 -0.96 13.14 21.17
C PHE A 76 -0.87 13.59 22.64
N ASP A 77 -1.03 12.63 23.55
CA ASP A 77 -0.99 12.83 24.99
C ASP A 77 -0.08 11.77 25.64
N GLY A 78 1.02 12.24 26.23
CA GLY A 78 1.99 11.43 26.94
C GLY A 78 1.77 11.37 28.45
N SER A 79 0.61 11.82 28.98
CA SER A 79 0.39 11.89 30.43
C SER A 79 0.50 10.54 31.15
N ASN A 80 0.28 9.43 30.44
CA ASN A 80 0.44 8.06 30.93
C ASN A 80 1.58 7.31 30.22
N MET A 81 2.44 8.02 29.50
CA MET A 81 3.52 7.44 28.73
C MET A 81 4.47 6.65 29.65
N ILE A 82 4.77 5.42 29.25
CA ILE A 82 5.86 4.64 29.86
C ILE A 82 7.11 4.90 29.03
N VAL A 83 8.19 5.26 29.72
CA VAL A 83 9.50 5.46 29.08
C VAL A 83 10.43 4.36 29.56
N GLU A 84 11.06 3.68 28.62
CA GLU A 84 12.13 2.71 28.88
C GLU A 84 13.42 3.16 28.21
N LEU A 85 14.56 2.94 28.86
CA LEU A 85 15.89 3.14 28.31
C LEU A 85 16.69 1.85 28.48
N GLY A 86 16.91 1.14 27.38
CA GLY A 86 17.79 -0.02 27.31
C GLY A 86 19.22 0.38 26.98
N LEU A 87 20.19 0.08 27.84
CA LEU A 87 21.62 0.32 27.56
C LEU A 87 22.27 -0.88 26.89
N ALA A 88 23.06 -0.63 25.86
CA ALA A 88 23.77 -1.67 25.11
C ALA A 88 25.22 -1.27 24.75
N PRO A 89 26.15 -2.23 24.61
CA PRO A 89 27.52 -1.96 24.17
C PRO A 89 27.62 -1.42 22.74
N THR A 90 26.70 -1.82 21.85
CA THR A 90 26.61 -1.36 20.47
C THR A 90 25.15 -1.13 20.07
N ASP A 91 24.93 -0.44 18.96
CA ASP A 91 23.63 -0.17 18.34
C ASP A 91 22.88 -1.41 17.80
N SER A 92 23.48 -2.60 17.93
CA SER A 92 22.92 -3.87 17.44
C SER A 92 22.86 -4.96 18.51
N ASP A 93 23.37 -4.68 19.70
CA ASP A 93 23.33 -5.60 20.83
C ASP A 93 22.00 -5.49 21.58
N THR A 94 21.65 -6.56 22.30
CA THR A 94 20.52 -6.53 23.24
C THR A 94 20.86 -5.69 24.47
N ASP A 95 19.84 -5.07 25.05
CA ASP A 95 19.93 -4.36 26.33
C ASP A 95 20.62 -5.22 27.41
N THR A 96 21.63 -4.64 28.05
CA THR A 96 22.36 -5.21 29.20
C THR A 96 21.77 -4.74 30.53
N ARG A 97 21.13 -3.56 30.53
CA ARG A 97 20.34 -3.01 31.63
C ARG A 97 19.22 -2.14 31.06
N THR A 98 18.07 -2.16 31.71
CA THR A 98 16.91 -1.35 31.34
C THR A 98 16.52 -0.46 32.51
N TYR A 99 16.34 0.83 32.24
CA TYR A 99 15.71 1.78 33.15
C TYR A 99 14.28 2.01 32.67
N SER A 100 13.32 2.17 33.59
CA SER A 100 11.91 2.38 33.21
C SER A 100 11.18 3.26 34.21
N THR A 101 10.17 3.99 33.74
CA THR A 101 9.23 4.72 34.62
C THR A 101 8.34 3.77 35.45
N GLU A 102 8.23 2.51 35.06
CA GLU A 102 7.49 1.48 35.82
C GLU A 102 8.34 0.83 36.92
N GLU A 103 9.65 0.99 36.86
CA GLU A 103 10.58 0.43 37.85
C GLU A 103 10.70 1.31 39.09
N VAL A 104 11.12 0.70 40.20
CA VAL A 104 11.34 1.39 41.47
C VAL A 104 12.80 1.31 41.91
N GLY A 105 13.31 2.39 42.50
CA GLY A 105 14.66 2.42 43.04
C GLY A 105 15.70 2.87 42.01
N PRO A 106 16.88 2.22 41.92
CA PRO A 106 18.01 2.73 41.12
C PRO A 106 17.79 2.67 39.60
N ASP A 107 16.83 1.88 39.14
CA ASP A 107 16.50 1.70 37.72
C ASP A 107 15.26 2.52 37.30
N ALA A 108 14.72 3.35 38.20
CA ALA A 108 13.58 4.20 37.90
C ALA A 108 13.99 5.38 37.01
N LEU A 109 13.29 5.56 35.87
CA LEU A 109 13.38 6.78 35.08
C LEU A 109 12.43 7.85 35.62
N VAL A 110 12.85 9.11 35.50
CA VAL A 110 12.03 10.26 35.87
C VAL A 110 11.58 10.98 34.61
N VAL A 111 10.26 11.11 34.46
CA VAL A 111 9.63 11.89 33.40
C VAL A 111 8.84 13.04 34.03
N THR A 112 9.08 14.26 33.55
CA THR A 112 8.39 15.46 33.99
C THR A 112 7.57 16.04 32.83
N ASP A 113 6.28 16.23 33.03
CA ASP A 113 5.42 16.99 32.11
C ASP A 113 5.75 18.48 32.21
N LEU A 114 6.25 19.05 31.11
CA LEU A 114 6.58 20.47 30.98
C LEU A 114 5.39 21.30 30.47
N THR A 115 4.24 20.66 30.25
CA THR A 115 2.99 21.16 29.66
C THR A 115 3.09 21.40 28.15
N GLY A 116 1.95 21.49 27.46
CA GLY A 116 1.92 21.74 26.01
C GLY A 116 2.35 20.57 25.14
N GLY A 117 2.34 19.33 25.67
CA GLY A 117 2.80 18.13 24.97
C GLY A 117 4.31 17.93 25.02
N GLU A 118 5.00 18.66 25.89
CA GLU A 118 6.44 18.58 26.09
C GLU A 118 6.76 17.78 27.37
N TYR A 119 7.67 16.81 27.26
CA TYR A 119 8.03 15.88 28.34
C TYR A 119 9.54 15.79 28.48
N ARG A 120 10.04 15.93 29.71
CA ARG A 120 11.46 15.82 30.02
C ARG A 120 11.77 14.49 30.66
N VAL A 121 12.64 13.71 30.03
CA VAL A 121 13.20 12.45 30.55
C VAL A 121 14.59 12.72 31.11
N GLU A 122 14.79 12.48 32.41
CA GLU A 122 16.13 12.54 33.01
C GLU A 122 16.88 11.24 32.70
N LEU A 123 18.07 11.36 32.11
CA LEU A 123 18.92 10.21 31.79
C LEU A 123 19.67 9.74 33.04
N PRO A 124 19.97 8.43 33.16
CA PRO A 124 20.64 7.89 34.34
C PRO A 124 22.03 8.49 34.52
N ALA A 125 22.55 8.43 35.74
CA ALA A 125 23.96 8.72 36.02
C ALA A 125 24.88 7.78 35.22
N ASP A 126 26.18 8.10 35.17
CA ASP A 126 27.18 7.32 34.43
C ASP A 126 27.05 5.81 34.69
N ASP A 127 26.70 5.10 33.61
CA ASP A 127 26.55 3.65 33.58
C ASP A 127 27.27 3.04 32.37
N THR A 128 28.46 3.55 32.08
CA THR A 128 29.37 3.09 31.01
C THR A 128 29.73 1.59 31.09
N THR A 129 29.39 0.91 32.19
CA THR A 129 29.54 -0.57 32.29
C THR A 129 28.53 -1.33 31.43
N ASN A 130 27.35 -0.74 31.17
CA ASN A 130 26.28 -1.31 30.36
C ASN A 130 26.32 -0.85 28.89
N GLY A 131 27.31 -0.03 28.53
CA GLY A 131 27.61 0.37 27.16
C GLY A 131 27.19 1.80 26.83
N ASP A 132 27.73 2.30 25.71
CA ASP A 132 27.61 3.71 25.32
C ASP A 132 26.39 3.97 24.42
N PHE A 133 25.54 2.97 24.15
CA PHE A 133 24.32 3.12 23.36
C PHE A 133 23.07 2.95 24.22
N GLY A 134 22.01 3.68 23.86
CA GLY A 134 20.71 3.62 24.52
C GLY A 134 19.56 3.49 23.53
N PHE A 135 18.59 2.64 23.82
CA PHE A 135 17.32 2.55 23.12
C PHE A 135 16.22 3.16 23.99
N LEU A 136 15.85 4.41 23.69
CA LEU A 136 14.80 5.14 24.41
C LEU A 136 13.44 4.83 23.76
N ARG A 137 12.60 4.08 24.47
CA ARG A 137 11.31 3.59 23.99
C ARG A 137 10.17 4.34 24.68
N LEU A 138 9.21 4.79 23.88
CA LEU A 138 8.01 5.51 24.34
C LEU A 138 6.80 4.62 24.11
N PHE A 139 6.17 4.15 25.17
CA PHE A 139 4.96 3.33 25.15
C PHE A 139 3.76 4.11 25.66
N ASP A 140 2.56 3.62 25.35
CA ASP A 140 1.29 4.14 25.85
C ASP A 140 1.06 5.65 25.62
N VAL A 141 1.64 6.18 24.53
CA VAL A 141 1.30 7.52 24.05
C VAL A 141 -0.09 7.47 23.43
N ALA A 142 -1.03 8.19 24.04
CA ALA A 142 -2.42 8.21 23.60
C ALA A 142 -2.64 9.26 22.50
N HIS A 143 -3.76 9.11 21.77
CA HIS A 143 -4.26 10.14 20.86
C HIS A 143 -5.69 10.54 21.26
N THR A 144 -6.04 11.82 21.06
CA THR A 144 -7.36 12.37 21.41
C THR A 144 -8.53 11.76 20.61
N ASP A 145 -8.26 11.22 19.42
CA ASP A 145 -9.21 10.41 18.63
C ASP A 145 -9.03 8.92 18.93
N PRO A 146 -10.09 8.20 19.37
CA PRO A 146 -9.99 6.78 19.73
C PRO A 146 -9.78 5.83 18.54
N ASN A 147 -9.89 6.31 17.29
CA ASN A 147 -9.63 5.50 16.10
C ASN A 147 -8.18 5.62 15.60
N ILE A 148 -7.35 6.35 16.35
CA ILE A 148 -5.92 6.52 16.09
C ILE A 148 -5.17 5.75 17.16
N PHE A 149 -4.42 4.76 16.72
CA PHE A 149 -3.58 3.96 17.61
C PHE A 149 -2.11 4.24 17.31
N ALA A 150 -1.34 4.48 18.37
CA ALA A 150 0.10 4.72 18.26
C ALA A 150 0.86 3.54 18.87
N PRO A 151 1.56 2.72 18.07
CA PRO A 151 2.50 1.77 18.63
C PRO A 151 3.65 2.52 19.32
N TYR A 152 4.50 1.77 20.02
CA TYR A 152 5.66 2.36 20.66
C TYR A 152 6.61 2.99 19.62
N SER A 153 7.31 4.03 20.06
CA SER A 153 8.39 4.67 19.31
C SER A 153 9.73 4.34 19.97
N GLU A 154 10.81 4.30 19.21
CA GLU A 154 12.15 4.02 19.71
C GLU A 154 13.14 5.02 19.11
N TYR A 155 14.00 5.58 19.96
CA TYR A 155 15.14 6.40 19.58
C TYR A 155 16.44 5.69 19.91
N LEU A 156 17.39 5.78 18.99
CA LEU A 156 18.77 5.35 19.23
C LEU A 156 19.57 6.53 19.79
N LEU A 157 20.16 6.36 20.96
CA LEU A 157 21.00 7.34 21.64
C LEU A 157 22.45 6.84 21.71
N GLU A 158 23.41 7.77 21.68
CA GLU A 158 24.83 7.48 21.94
C GLU A 158 25.35 8.42 23.03
N PHE A 159 25.92 7.85 24.10
CA PHE A 159 26.38 8.55 25.28
C PHE A 159 27.82 9.06 25.09
N THR A 160 28.01 9.97 24.12
CA THR A 160 29.34 10.43 23.69
C THR A 160 29.97 11.51 24.59
N GLY A 161 29.19 12.14 25.48
CA GLY A 161 29.74 13.12 26.43
C GLY A 161 30.01 14.51 25.83
N THR A 162 29.30 14.90 24.77
CA THR A 162 29.50 16.17 24.01
C THR A 162 29.32 17.46 24.81
N GLY A 163 28.87 17.37 26.07
CA GLY A 163 28.66 18.51 26.98
C GLY A 163 27.31 19.19 26.82
N VAL A 164 26.47 18.72 25.90
CA VAL A 164 25.06 19.11 25.81
C VAL A 164 24.29 18.34 26.88
N THR A 165 23.74 19.06 27.87
CA THR A 165 23.06 18.43 29.01
C THR A 165 21.58 18.16 28.75
N THR A 166 21.00 18.73 27.70
CA THR A 166 19.60 18.57 27.33
C THR A 166 19.47 18.55 25.83
N VAL A 167 18.80 17.54 25.28
CA VAL A 167 18.63 17.31 23.85
C VAL A 167 17.15 17.28 23.51
N ASP A 168 16.75 18.03 22.48
CA ASP A 168 15.37 18.10 22.03
C ASP A 168 15.08 16.98 21.03
N LEU A 169 13.95 16.29 21.20
CA LEU A 169 13.39 15.31 20.27
C LEU A 169 11.98 15.74 19.85
N ALA A 170 11.73 15.82 18.54
CA ALA A 170 10.46 16.22 17.97
C ALA A 170 10.04 15.23 16.89
N PRO A 171 9.44 14.08 17.26
CA PRO A 171 9.06 13.06 16.29
C PRO A 171 8.13 13.62 15.22
N ALA A 172 8.34 13.19 13.98
CA ALA A 172 7.34 13.36 12.93
C ALA A 172 6.21 12.34 13.09
N VAL A 173 5.07 12.62 12.46
CA VAL A 173 3.94 11.70 12.41
C VAL A 173 4.02 10.87 11.13
N PHE A 174 4.08 9.54 11.27
CA PHE A 174 3.95 8.62 10.14
C PHE A 174 2.67 7.79 10.28
N ALA A 175 1.70 8.03 9.39
CA ALA A 175 0.43 7.32 9.40
C ALA A 175 0.43 6.13 8.43
N PHE A 176 -0.07 4.99 8.91
CA PHE A 176 -0.31 3.79 8.13
C PHE A 176 -1.80 3.43 8.16
N ALA A 177 -2.35 3.08 6.99
CA ALA A 177 -3.67 2.48 6.93
C ALA A 177 -3.81 1.52 5.75
N GLU A 178 -4.56 0.44 5.98
CA GLU A 178 -5.05 -0.43 4.93
C GLU A 178 -6.47 0.00 4.52
N ILE A 179 -6.80 0.00 3.23
CA ILE A 179 -8.08 0.50 2.72
C ILE A 179 -8.65 -0.46 1.66
N PRO A 180 -9.95 -0.83 1.71
CA PRO A 180 -10.96 -0.46 2.70
C PRO A 180 -10.97 -1.35 3.96
N CYS A 181 -9.98 -2.21 4.13
CA CYS A 181 -9.92 -3.16 5.24
C CYS A 181 -9.51 -2.49 6.55
N THR A 182 -9.74 -3.17 7.65
CA THR A 182 -8.95 -2.92 8.87
C THR A 182 -7.63 -3.67 8.74
N ALA A 183 -6.58 -3.29 9.47
CA ALA A 183 -5.25 -3.93 9.51
C ALA A 183 -5.22 -5.40 10.01
N ALA A 184 -6.34 -6.12 9.91
CA ALA A 184 -6.51 -7.52 10.25
C ALA A 184 -6.19 -8.41 9.02
N PRO A 185 -5.78 -9.68 9.19
CA PRO A 185 -5.16 -10.50 8.14
C PRO A 185 -6.12 -11.02 7.04
N SER A 186 -7.23 -10.34 6.79
CA SER A 186 -8.12 -10.65 5.67
C SER A 186 -7.63 -9.97 4.40
N VAL A 187 -7.38 -10.76 3.35
CA VAL A 187 -7.12 -10.27 1.98
C VAL A 187 -8.18 -9.23 1.61
N CYS A 188 -7.77 -8.00 1.30
CA CYS A 188 -8.72 -6.98 0.90
C CYS A 188 -9.42 -7.34 -0.41
N PRO A 189 -10.70 -6.97 -0.56
CA PRO A 189 -11.39 -7.16 -1.83
C PRO A 189 -10.65 -6.44 -2.95
N ALA A 190 -10.30 -7.18 -4.00
CA ALA A 190 -9.68 -6.58 -5.18
C ALA A 190 -10.71 -5.88 -6.06
N THR A 191 -10.36 -4.69 -6.57
CA THR A 191 -11.21 -3.97 -7.53
C THR A 191 -10.73 -4.26 -8.97
N PRO A 192 -11.58 -4.84 -9.83
CA PRO A 192 -11.20 -5.16 -11.20
C PRO A 192 -11.10 -3.89 -12.06
N VAL A 193 -9.95 -3.70 -12.70
CA VAL A 193 -9.68 -2.53 -13.56
C VAL A 193 -8.92 -2.94 -14.82
N PRO A 194 -9.31 -2.48 -16.02
CA PRO A 194 -8.56 -2.76 -17.24
C PRO A 194 -7.21 -2.04 -17.24
N ALA A 195 -6.19 -2.67 -17.83
CA ALA A 195 -4.96 -1.95 -18.20
C ALA A 195 -5.27 -0.78 -19.16
N ALA A 196 -4.39 0.23 -19.21
CA ALA A 196 -4.57 1.47 -19.99
C ALA A 196 -5.74 2.38 -19.56
N SER A 197 -6.40 2.09 -18.44
CA SER A 197 -7.49 2.92 -17.92
C SER A 197 -6.99 3.94 -16.88
N GLU A 198 -7.80 4.98 -16.64
CA GLU A 198 -7.57 5.92 -15.54
C GLU A 198 -8.26 5.43 -14.27
N ILE A 199 -7.56 5.47 -13.13
CA ILE A 199 -8.13 5.30 -11.79
C ILE A 199 -8.01 6.62 -11.02
N ALA A 200 -8.86 6.81 -10.00
CA ALA A 200 -8.82 8.00 -9.16
C ALA A 200 -8.73 7.65 -7.68
N PHE A 201 -8.07 8.51 -6.91
CA PHE A 201 -8.02 8.46 -5.45
C PHE A 201 -8.56 9.76 -4.88
N THR A 202 -9.43 9.65 -3.90
CA THR A 202 -10.08 10.79 -3.24
C THR A 202 -9.93 10.62 -1.73
N VAL A 203 -9.47 11.64 -1.01
CA VAL A 203 -9.57 11.71 0.46
C VAL A 203 -10.87 12.41 0.83
N PRO A 204 -11.90 11.73 1.35
CA PRO A 204 -13.17 12.39 1.70
C PRO A 204 -13.04 13.43 2.80
N VAL A 205 -13.96 14.40 2.84
CA VAL A 205 -14.00 15.47 3.86
C VAL A 205 -14.09 14.90 5.29
N GLY A 206 -14.78 13.78 5.48
CA GLY A 206 -14.91 13.11 6.78
C GLY A 206 -13.88 12.00 7.05
N SER A 207 -12.82 11.90 6.25
CA SER A 207 -11.76 10.90 6.46
C SER A 207 -10.94 11.23 7.70
N LEU A 208 -10.56 10.22 8.48
CA LEU A 208 -9.60 10.34 9.58
C LEU A 208 -8.28 10.96 9.14
N LEU A 209 -7.90 10.75 7.87
CA LEU A 209 -6.71 11.38 7.29
C LEU A 209 -6.80 12.90 7.37
N ARG A 210 -7.95 13.48 7.03
CA ARG A 210 -8.12 14.94 7.13
C ARG A 210 -8.16 15.43 8.58
N THR A 211 -8.72 14.64 9.49
CA THR A 211 -8.72 14.94 10.94
C THR A 211 -7.30 15.05 11.48
N LEU A 212 -6.41 14.16 11.02
CA LEU A 212 -4.98 14.15 11.33
C LEU A 212 -4.19 15.25 10.63
N GLY A 213 -4.83 16.08 9.80
CA GLY A 213 -4.14 17.06 8.96
C GLY A 213 -3.29 16.43 7.86
N ILE A 214 -3.48 15.13 7.56
CA ILE A 214 -2.80 14.38 6.50
C ILE A 214 -3.74 14.10 5.32
N GLY A 215 -3.20 13.56 4.24
CA GLY A 215 -3.99 13.19 3.05
C GLY A 215 -4.10 14.31 2.03
N THR A 216 -3.21 15.30 2.08
CA THR A 216 -3.01 16.21 0.96
C THR A 216 -2.14 15.52 -0.09
N LEU A 217 -2.71 15.26 -1.26
CA LEU A 217 -2.11 14.46 -2.32
C LEU A 217 -1.19 15.26 -3.26
N ASP A 218 -0.78 16.47 -2.85
CA ASP A 218 0.05 17.38 -3.65
C ASP A 218 1.44 16.78 -3.94
N ASP A 219 2.04 16.09 -2.96
CA ASP A 219 3.32 15.40 -3.05
C ASP A 219 3.16 13.90 -2.74
N SER A 220 2.55 13.19 -3.69
CA SER A 220 2.30 11.74 -3.58
C SER A 220 3.14 10.92 -4.56
N ALA A 221 3.49 9.71 -4.15
CA ALA A 221 4.03 8.64 -4.97
C ALA A 221 3.05 7.47 -4.97
N LEU A 222 2.95 6.77 -6.09
CA LEU A 222 2.06 5.62 -6.23
C LEU A 222 2.84 4.46 -6.83
N GLU A 223 2.72 3.29 -6.22
CA GLU A 223 3.38 2.07 -6.67
C GLU A 223 2.37 0.92 -6.79
N LEU A 224 2.63 0.00 -7.72
CA LEU A 224 1.92 -1.26 -7.84
C LEU A 224 2.88 -2.44 -7.62
N GLN A 225 2.63 -3.26 -6.61
CA GLN A 225 3.38 -4.49 -6.36
C GLN A 225 2.57 -5.70 -6.83
N PRO A 226 2.99 -6.45 -7.88
CA PRO A 226 2.28 -7.66 -8.30
C PRO A 226 2.33 -8.75 -7.22
N LEU A 227 1.17 -9.36 -6.96
CA LEU A 227 0.97 -10.36 -5.90
C LEU A 227 0.52 -11.72 -6.45
N ASP A 228 0.82 -12.80 -5.73
CA ASP A 228 0.14 -14.09 -5.91
C ASP A 228 -1.22 -14.10 -5.17
N ARG A 229 -1.94 -15.22 -5.28
CA ARG A 229 -3.24 -15.41 -4.59
C ARG A 229 -3.18 -15.39 -3.06
N PHE A 230 -1.97 -15.42 -2.49
CA PHE A 230 -1.72 -15.41 -1.05
C PHE A 230 -1.19 -14.04 -0.59
N GLY A 231 -1.07 -13.06 -1.48
CA GLY A 231 -0.56 -11.73 -1.18
C GLY A 231 0.96 -11.62 -1.17
N ASN A 232 1.70 -12.62 -1.67
CA ASN A 232 3.16 -12.53 -1.75
C ASN A 232 3.60 -11.79 -3.02
N PRO A 233 4.62 -10.91 -2.95
CA PRO A 233 5.25 -10.32 -4.12
C PRO A 233 5.71 -11.37 -5.16
N THR A 234 5.32 -11.19 -6.42
CA THR A 234 5.66 -12.12 -7.53
C THR A 234 6.58 -11.53 -8.59
N GLY A 235 6.84 -10.23 -8.52
CA GLY A 235 7.59 -9.49 -9.53
C GLY A 235 8.02 -8.12 -9.03
N PRO A 236 8.68 -7.32 -9.88
CA PRO A 236 9.14 -5.99 -9.52
C PRO A 236 7.96 -5.03 -9.29
N VAL A 237 8.18 -4.05 -8.41
CA VAL A 237 7.29 -2.91 -8.22
C VAL A 237 7.20 -2.09 -9.52
N VAL A 238 6.01 -1.63 -9.85
CA VAL A 238 5.74 -0.69 -10.93
C VAL A 238 5.51 0.69 -10.31
N ASP A 239 6.47 1.59 -10.47
CA ASP A 239 6.35 2.99 -10.06
C ASP A 239 5.43 3.76 -11.04
N LEU A 240 4.37 4.34 -10.49
CA LEU A 240 3.38 5.16 -11.18
C LEU A 240 3.42 6.63 -10.76
N SER A 241 4.42 7.06 -9.99
CA SER A 241 4.53 8.44 -9.48
C SER A 241 4.54 9.48 -10.60
N GLY A 242 5.20 9.19 -11.72
CA GLY A 242 5.20 10.05 -12.91
C GLY A 242 3.89 10.05 -13.72
N ALA A 243 2.95 9.14 -13.40
CA ALA A 243 1.64 9.04 -14.04
C ALA A 243 0.52 9.70 -13.20
N ILE A 244 0.86 10.26 -12.03
CA ILE A 244 -0.07 10.98 -11.17
C ILE A 244 -0.44 12.33 -11.80
N ARG A 245 -1.73 12.58 -11.89
CA ARG A 245 -2.31 13.86 -12.28
C ARG A 245 -3.09 14.42 -11.08
N LEU A 246 -2.56 15.48 -10.49
CA LEU A 246 -3.23 16.23 -9.44
C LEU A 246 -4.49 16.91 -10.00
N ILE A 247 -5.63 16.65 -9.37
CA ILE A 247 -6.90 17.34 -9.68
C ILE A 247 -7.05 18.50 -8.69
N ASP A 248 -6.89 18.21 -7.41
CA ASP A 248 -6.77 19.14 -6.30
C ASP A 248 -6.02 18.46 -5.14
N SER A 249 -5.77 19.18 -4.04
CA SER A 249 -5.02 18.66 -2.89
C SER A 249 -5.61 17.41 -2.24
N TYR A 250 -6.83 16.97 -2.55
CA TYR A 250 -7.42 15.74 -2.00
C TYR A 250 -7.85 14.75 -3.06
N ASN A 251 -7.56 15.02 -4.34
CA ASN A 251 -7.99 14.22 -5.47
C ASN A 251 -6.86 14.09 -6.50
N ILE A 252 -6.50 12.86 -6.83
CA ILE A 252 -5.57 12.54 -7.91
C ILE A 252 -6.21 11.54 -8.87
N ALA A 253 -5.75 11.56 -10.11
CA ALA A 253 -6.02 10.52 -11.10
C ALA A 253 -4.70 9.93 -11.59
N VAL A 254 -4.71 8.63 -11.90
CA VAL A 254 -3.53 7.91 -12.39
C VAL A 254 -3.92 7.07 -13.60
N THR A 255 -3.16 7.21 -14.69
CA THR A 255 -3.33 6.35 -15.87
C THR A 255 -2.48 5.09 -15.71
N LEU A 256 -3.13 3.92 -15.72
CA LEU A 256 -2.45 2.63 -15.64
C LEU A 256 -1.72 2.32 -16.96
N PRO A 257 -0.49 1.76 -16.93
CA PRO A 257 0.19 1.34 -18.15
C PRO A 257 -0.59 0.28 -18.92
N ALA A 258 -0.60 0.38 -20.25
CA ALA A 258 -1.27 -0.60 -21.12
C ALA A 258 -0.62 -2.00 -21.09
N GLY A 259 0.65 -2.07 -20.69
CA GLY A 259 1.43 -3.31 -20.64
C GLY A 259 1.34 -4.07 -19.31
N LEU A 260 0.50 -3.64 -18.36
CA LEU A 260 0.32 -4.37 -17.11
C LEU A 260 -0.22 -5.78 -17.39
N ALA A 261 0.44 -6.79 -16.82
CA ALA A 261 -0.03 -8.16 -16.88
C ALA A 261 -1.30 -8.31 -16.04
N ALA A 262 -2.22 -9.17 -16.49
CA ALA A 262 -3.42 -9.50 -15.71
C ALA A 262 -3.04 -10.20 -14.40
N GLY A 263 -3.71 -9.86 -13.31
CA GLY A 263 -3.41 -10.41 -11.98
C GLY A 263 -3.71 -9.43 -10.84
N LEU A 264 -3.35 -9.84 -9.62
CA LEU A 264 -3.52 -9.03 -8.41
C LEU A 264 -2.30 -8.15 -8.18
N TYR A 265 -2.55 -6.91 -7.75
CA TYR A 265 -1.53 -5.96 -7.35
C TYR A 265 -1.92 -5.34 -6.01
N GLU A 266 -0.94 -5.16 -5.12
CA GLU A 266 -1.05 -4.19 -4.04
C GLU A 266 -0.87 -2.79 -4.64
N VAL A 267 -1.70 -1.85 -4.21
CA VAL A 267 -1.51 -0.43 -4.53
C VAL A 267 -0.99 0.24 -3.29
N THR A 268 0.13 0.94 -3.39
CA THR A 268 0.68 1.71 -2.26
C THR A 268 0.76 3.17 -2.67
N LEU A 269 -0.04 4.00 -2.00
CA LEU A 269 0.00 5.45 -2.14
C LEU A 269 0.75 6.02 -0.96
N VAL A 270 1.88 6.68 -1.23
CA VAL A 270 2.74 7.27 -0.23
C VAL A 270 2.72 8.78 -0.36
N GLN A 271 2.69 9.48 0.76
CA GLN A 271 2.93 10.93 0.85
C GLN A 271 3.96 11.16 1.94
N ALA A 272 4.88 12.11 1.74
CA ALA A 272 5.84 12.46 2.77
C ALA A 272 6.31 13.91 2.65
N THR A 273 6.45 14.54 3.79
CA THR A 273 6.97 15.88 4.03
C THR A 273 7.90 15.82 5.24
N ALA A 274 8.71 16.84 5.46
CA ALA A 274 9.65 16.86 6.58
C ALA A 274 9.00 16.69 7.96
N ALA A 275 7.73 17.07 8.12
CA ALA A 275 6.99 16.99 9.40
C ALA A 275 5.99 15.83 9.47
N PHE A 276 5.62 15.25 8.32
CA PHE A 276 4.53 14.28 8.22
C PHE A 276 4.77 13.31 7.07
N GLY A 277 4.43 12.04 7.27
CA GLY A 277 4.32 11.10 6.18
C GLY A 277 3.13 10.19 6.37
N ALA A 278 2.70 9.58 5.28
CA ALA A 278 1.72 8.53 5.34
C ALA A 278 1.95 7.51 4.23
N SER A 279 1.69 6.26 4.54
CA SER A 279 1.62 5.17 3.59
C SER A 279 0.23 4.55 3.66
N PHE A 280 -0.43 4.47 2.51
CA PHE A 280 -1.73 3.85 2.37
C PHE A 280 -1.59 2.65 1.44
N SER A 281 -1.70 1.46 2.02
CA SER A 281 -1.75 0.22 1.25
C SER A 281 -3.21 -0.16 0.95
N PHE A 282 -3.49 -0.48 -0.30
CA PHE A 282 -4.77 -1.04 -0.72
C PHE A 282 -4.53 -2.49 -1.11
N GLY A 283 -5.20 -3.41 -0.43
CA GLY A 283 -4.96 -4.84 -0.62
C GLY A 283 -5.58 -5.46 -1.89
N GLY A 284 -5.72 -4.72 -3.00
CA GLY A 284 -5.99 -5.36 -4.28
C GLY A 284 -6.52 -4.46 -5.40
N LEU A 285 -5.70 -4.23 -6.42
CA LEU A 285 -6.16 -3.91 -7.77
C LEU A 285 -6.05 -5.20 -8.60
N GLU A 286 -7.15 -5.66 -9.20
CA GLU A 286 -7.11 -6.78 -10.14
C GLU A 286 -7.04 -6.23 -11.57
N ILE A 287 -5.89 -6.34 -12.21
CA ILE A 287 -5.76 -5.99 -13.62
C ILE A 287 -6.46 -7.07 -14.44
N VAL A 288 -7.55 -6.69 -15.10
CA VAL A 288 -8.28 -7.57 -16.00
C VAL A 288 -7.75 -7.44 -17.42
N ALA A 289 -7.66 -8.57 -18.12
CA ALA A 289 -7.31 -8.55 -19.54
C ALA A 289 -8.32 -7.69 -20.32
N PRO A 290 -7.89 -6.96 -21.36
CA PRO A 290 -8.80 -6.21 -22.20
C PRO A 290 -9.90 -7.13 -22.70
N ALA A 291 -11.16 -6.72 -22.56
CA ALA A 291 -12.26 -7.44 -23.18
C ALA A 291 -11.98 -7.46 -24.69
N THR A 292 -11.58 -8.60 -25.24
CA THR A 292 -11.48 -8.79 -26.68
C THR A 292 -12.89 -8.58 -27.22
N THR A 293 -13.16 -7.40 -27.78
CA THR A 293 -14.41 -7.15 -28.48
C THR A 293 -14.38 -8.04 -29.71
N VAL A 294 -15.01 -9.21 -29.60
CA VAL A 294 -15.36 -9.99 -30.78
C VAL A 294 -16.31 -9.10 -31.55
N THR A 295 -15.77 -8.43 -32.56
CA THR A 295 -16.60 -7.73 -33.53
C THR A 295 -17.33 -8.84 -34.27
N THR A 296 -18.55 -9.15 -33.84
CA THR A 296 -19.45 -9.97 -34.63
C THR A 296 -19.74 -9.18 -35.89
N VAL A 297 -18.96 -9.45 -36.94
CA VAL A 297 -19.31 -9.01 -38.27
C VAL A 297 -20.68 -9.61 -38.53
N ALA A 298 -21.71 -8.75 -38.56
CA ALA A 298 -23.04 -9.19 -38.95
C ALA A 298 -22.88 -9.97 -40.27
N PRO A 299 -23.43 -11.20 -40.37
CA PRO A 299 -23.32 -11.95 -41.61
C PRO A 299 -23.79 -11.05 -42.74
N VAL A 300 -22.94 -10.85 -43.75
CA VAL A 300 -23.33 -10.16 -44.97
C VAL A 300 -24.36 -11.06 -45.64
N VAL A 301 -25.63 -10.84 -45.33
CA VAL A 301 -26.73 -11.51 -46.02
C VAL A 301 -26.77 -10.90 -47.42
N ASN A 302 -26.28 -11.65 -48.41
CA ASN A 302 -26.39 -11.29 -49.81
C ASN A 302 -27.87 -11.34 -50.21
N THR A 303 -28.57 -10.22 -50.03
CA THR A 303 -29.96 -10.03 -50.46
C THR A 303 -30.01 -9.96 -51.99
N GLY A 304 -29.91 -11.12 -52.65
CA GLY A 304 -30.04 -11.15 -54.12
C GLY A 304 -29.66 -12.43 -54.85
N LEU A 305 -28.93 -13.37 -54.24
CA LEU A 305 -28.62 -14.64 -54.90
C LEU A 305 -29.66 -15.70 -54.51
N ARG A 306 -30.76 -15.77 -55.26
CA ARG A 306 -31.67 -16.92 -55.21
C ARG A 306 -31.06 -18.06 -56.03
N SER A 307 -30.67 -19.14 -55.36
CA SER A 307 -30.30 -20.39 -56.04
C SER A 307 -31.50 -20.94 -56.81
N ASN A 308 -31.28 -21.38 -58.05
CA ASN A 308 -32.31 -22.04 -58.87
C ASN A 308 -32.54 -23.52 -58.49
N THR A 309 -31.89 -24.01 -57.43
CA THR A 309 -32.00 -25.39 -56.94
C THR A 309 -33.13 -25.60 -55.93
N GLY A 310 -33.92 -24.56 -55.62
CA GLY A 310 -35.03 -24.65 -54.66
C GLY A 310 -34.60 -24.67 -53.19
N TRP A 311 -33.33 -24.44 -52.90
CA TRP A 311 -32.80 -24.29 -51.55
C TRP A 311 -32.71 -22.81 -51.18
N GLY A 312 -33.46 -22.38 -50.17
CA GLY A 312 -33.34 -21.06 -49.55
C GLY A 312 -32.79 -21.21 -48.15
N GLU A 313 -31.88 -20.32 -47.74
CA GLU A 313 -31.49 -20.24 -46.33
C GLU A 313 -32.71 -19.81 -45.51
N GLU A 314 -32.99 -20.57 -44.45
CA GLU A 314 -34.06 -20.27 -43.50
C GLU A 314 -33.75 -18.91 -42.85
N THR A 315 -34.60 -17.91 -43.11
CA THR A 315 -34.54 -16.64 -42.41
C THR A 315 -34.81 -16.91 -40.95
N VAL A 316 -33.75 -16.94 -40.14
CA VAL A 316 -33.88 -16.91 -38.68
C VAL A 316 -34.46 -15.55 -38.33
N GLN A 317 -35.78 -15.55 -38.14
CA GLN A 317 -36.51 -14.44 -37.56
C GLN A 317 -35.93 -14.22 -36.16
N ALA A 318 -35.37 -13.04 -35.92
CA ALA A 318 -34.89 -12.64 -34.61
C ALA A 318 -36.10 -12.42 -33.69
N ASP A 319 -36.67 -13.51 -33.17
CA ASP A 319 -37.59 -13.45 -32.06
C ASP A 319 -36.80 -13.37 -30.76
N ALA A 320 -37.19 -12.41 -29.92
CA ALA A 320 -36.70 -12.23 -28.57
C ALA A 320 -37.01 -13.48 -27.73
N GLY A 321 -36.03 -14.38 -27.63
CA GLY A 321 -36.07 -15.56 -26.79
C GLY A 321 -34.66 -15.92 -26.38
N THR A 322 -34.42 -15.98 -25.07
CA THR A 322 -33.18 -16.49 -24.45
C THR A 322 -32.77 -17.82 -25.11
N SER A 323 -31.71 -17.78 -25.90
CA SER A 323 -31.18 -18.96 -26.59
C SER A 323 -30.42 -19.84 -25.61
N THR A 324 -30.93 -21.04 -25.35
CA THR A 324 -30.34 -22.08 -24.48
C THR A 324 -29.16 -22.82 -25.13
N LEU A 325 -28.62 -22.34 -26.25
CA LEU A 325 -27.53 -22.98 -27.00
C LEU A 325 -26.11 -22.57 -26.58
N VAL A 326 -25.95 -21.68 -25.60
CA VAL A 326 -24.64 -21.38 -24.98
C VAL A 326 -24.25 -22.45 -23.93
N ALA A 327 -25.19 -23.29 -23.49
CA ALA A 327 -24.94 -24.31 -22.46
C ALA A 327 -24.25 -25.60 -22.96
N VAL A 328 -24.04 -25.80 -24.27
CA VAL A 328 -23.43 -27.03 -24.82
C VAL A 328 -21.99 -26.83 -25.32
N GLY A 329 -21.51 -25.59 -25.43
CA GLY A 329 -20.11 -25.30 -25.81
C GLY A 329 -19.08 -25.45 -24.67
N GLY A 330 -19.53 -25.42 -23.41
CA GLY A 330 -18.66 -25.51 -22.23
C GLY A 330 -18.25 -26.94 -21.82
N ALA A 331 -18.88 -27.97 -22.39
CA ALA A 331 -18.66 -29.35 -21.95
C ALA A 331 -17.55 -30.11 -22.73
N MET A 332 -16.94 -29.52 -23.76
CA MET A 332 -15.90 -30.19 -24.57
C MET A 332 -14.47 -29.66 -24.38
N VAL A 333 -14.22 -28.73 -23.46
CA VAL A 333 -12.84 -28.36 -23.04
C VAL A 333 -12.46 -28.98 -21.70
N ALA A 334 -13.43 -29.51 -20.94
CA ALA A 334 -13.20 -30.22 -19.68
C ALA A 334 -12.70 -31.69 -19.83
N VAL A 335 -12.60 -32.24 -21.05
CA VAL A 335 -12.11 -33.62 -21.28
C VAL A 335 -10.67 -33.67 -21.82
N ALA A 336 -10.04 -32.53 -22.15
CA ALA A 336 -8.64 -32.49 -22.57
C ALA A 336 -7.64 -32.31 -21.41
N ALA A 337 -8.08 -31.96 -20.20
CA ALA A 337 -7.20 -31.75 -19.04
C ALA A 337 -7.15 -32.95 -18.05
N ALA A 338 -7.87 -34.04 -18.32
CA ALA A 338 -7.84 -35.26 -17.51
C ALA A 338 -6.84 -36.33 -18.03
N GLY A 339 -6.08 -36.04 -19.09
CA GLY A 339 -5.17 -37.01 -19.73
C GLY A 339 -3.68 -36.92 -19.33
N THR A 340 -3.25 -35.86 -18.64
CA THR A 340 -1.82 -35.56 -18.42
C THR A 340 -1.32 -35.73 -16.99
N VAL A 341 -2.14 -36.25 -16.07
CA VAL A 341 -1.74 -36.50 -14.66
C VAL A 341 -1.44 -37.99 -14.36
N VAL A 342 -1.65 -38.92 -15.29
CA VAL A 342 -1.42 -40.36 -15.05
C VAL A 342 -0.06 -40.89 -15.57
N ALA A 343 0.74 -40.12 -16.31
CA ALA A 343 1.98 -40.62 -16.93
C ALA A 343 3.31 -40.19 -16.26
N LEU A 344 3.30 -39.58 -15.06
CA LEU A 344 4.54 -39.20 -14.34
C LEU A 344 4.71 -39.85 -12.96
N ARG A 345 3.90 -40.86 -12.61
CA ARG A 345 3.95 -41.53 -11.29
C ARG A 345 4.31 -43.01 -11.29
N SER A 346 5.10 -43.48 -12.26
CA SER A 346 5.61 -44.87 -12.25
C SER A 346 7.05 -44.98 -12.74
N ARG A 347 8.01 -44.50 -11.93
CA ARG A 347 9.40 -45.02 -11.88
C ARG A 347 10.19 -44.40 -10.72
N ARG A 348 9.86 -44.78 -9.48
CA ARG A 348 10.85 -44.87 -8.40
C ARG A 348 10.75 -46.26 -7.78
N ARG A 349 11.85 -47.02 -7.91
CA ARG A 349 12.02 -48.36 -7.34
C ARG A 349 12.02 -48.29 -5.79
N PRO A 350 11.58 -49.35 -5.10
CA PRO A 350 11.73 -49.46 -3.65
C PRO A 350 13.21 -49.66 -3.27
N VAL A 351 13.67 -48.92 -2.26
CA VAL A 351 14.89 -49.23 -1.51
C VAL A 351 14.53 -50.32 -0.51
N ALA A 352 15.31 -51.39 -0.51
CA ALA A 352 15.16 -52.52 0.40
C ALA A 352 15.50 -52.12 1.84
N VAL A 353 14.67 -52.57 2.77
CA VAL A 353 14.96 -52.65 4.19
C VAL A 353 16.05 -53.71 4.39
N THR A 354 17.14 -53.36 5.08
CA THR A 354 18.01 -54.33 5.74
C THR A 354 17.96 -54.05 7.23
N THR A 355 17.62 -55.11 7.96
CA THR A 355 17.45 -55.22 9.41
C THR A 355 18.77 -55.10 10.14
N ALA A 356 18.66 -54.68 11.40
CA ALA A 356 19.69 -54.70 12.43
C ALA A 356 20.36 -56.07 12.60
N ASP A 357 21.66 -56.03 12.89
CA ASP A 357 22.26 -56.54 14.14
C ASP A 357 23.30 -55.50 14.62
#